data_AF-A0A2G2LL48-F1
#
_entry.id   AF-A0A2G2LL48-F1
#
_cell.length_a   1.000
_cell.length_b   1.000
_cell.length_c   1.000
_cell.angle_alpha   90.00
_cell.angle_beta   90.00
_cell.angle_gamma   90.00
#
_symmetry.space_group_name_H-M   'P 1'
#
loop_
_entity.id
_entity.type
_entity.pdbx_description
1 polymer ?
#
loop_
_entity_poly.entity_id
_entity_poly.type
_entity_poly.pdbx_seq_one_letter_code
_entity_poly.pdbx_strand_id
1 'polypeptide(L)'
;MEVLIPLSPFIMVIALVWFGAWSKAKSNASIQKTLQKAIEKGVELSPETVKAMGVQERSPQSDLRSGLILIAVAFGLIVLGFTIGEAGESTEIVFIMAGSAAIPGFIGVALLLMHFFMKKDKPEG
;
A
#
# COMPACT_ATOMS: atom_id res chain seq x y z
N MET A 1 16.27 -26.07 8.16
CA MET A 1 16.05 -25.47 6.82
C MET A 1 14.63 -25.71 6.30
N GLU A 2 13.90 -26.69 6.82
CA GLU A 2 12.53 -27.04 6.39
C GLU A 2 11.48 -25.94 6.62
N VAL A 3 11.68 -25.03 7.59
CA VAL A 3 10.76 -23.90 7.85
C VAL A 3 10.99 -22.71 6.89
N LEU A 4 12.18 -22.58 6.29
CA LEU A 4 12.52 -21.40 5.48
C LEU A 4 11.90 -21.46 4.08
N ILE A 5 11.72 -22.67 3.54
CA ILE A 5 11.14 -22.91 2.21
C ILE A 5 9.68 -22.42 2.14
N PRO A 6 8.77 -22.78 3.06
CA PRO A 6 7.40 -22.26 3.04
C PRO A 6 7.31 -20.77 3.40
N LEU A 7 8.30 -20.20 4.09
CA LEU A 7 8.33 -18.78 4.48
C LEU A 7 8.82 -17.83 3.39
N SER A 8 9.61 -18.33 2.43
CA SER A 8 10.12 -17.60 1.27
C SER A 8 9.09 -16.68 0.57
N PRO A 9 7.90 -17.15 0.17
CA PRO A 9 6.92 -16.30 -0.51
C PRO A 9 6.39 -15.17 0.37
N PHE A 10 6.23 -15.38 1.68
CA PHE A 10 5.78 -14.35 2.61
C PHE A 10 6.82 -13.25 2.79
N ILE A 11 8.09 -13.64 2.92
CA ILE A 11 9.22 -12.69 3.01
C ILE A 11 9.31 -11.85 1.73
N MET A 12 9.07 -12.44 0.57
CA MET A 12 9.08 -11.73 -0.71
C MET A 12 8.00 -10.64 -0.79
N VAL A 13 6.78 -10.94 -0.34
CA VAL A 13 5.68 -9.95 -0.30
C VAL A 13 6.02 -8.80 0.65
N ILE A 14 6.53 -9.11 1.84
CA ILE A 14 6.97 -8.09 2.81
C ILE A 14 8.08 -7.22 2.22
N ALA A 15 9.06 -7.83 1.56
CA ALA A 15 10.17 -7.12 0.92
C ALA A 15 9.70 -6.18 -0.20
N LEU A 16 8.75 -6.61 -1.03
CA LEU A 16 8.19 -5.77 -2.09
C LEU A 16 7.44 -4.55 -1.54
N VAL A 17 6.61 -4.76 -0.52
CA VAL A 17 5.87 -3.66 0.15
C VAL A 17 6.85 -2.69 0.82
N TRP A 18 7.84 -3.22 1.54
CA TRP A 18 8.87 -2.42 2.20
C TRP A 18 9.66 -1.60 1.19
N PHE A 19 10.07 -2.21 0.08
CA PHE A 19 10.84 -1.54 -0.96
C PHE A 19 10.06 -0.39 -1.59
N GLY A 20 8.78 -0.59 -1.89
CA GLY A 20 7.90 0.47 -2.40
C GLY A 20 7.73 1.63 -1.41
N ALA A 21 7.52 1.32 -0.12
CA ALA A 21 7.39 2.32 0.93
C ALA A 21 8.70 3.11 1.14
N TRP A 22 9.83 2.42 1.15
CA TRP A 22 11.16 3.03 1.30
C TRP A 22 11.51 3.94 0.11
N SER A 23 11.22 3.51 -1.11
CA SER A 23 11.43 4.33 -2.31
C SER A 23 10.62 5.63 -2.26
N LYS A 24 9.37 5.58 -1.83
CA LYS A 24 8.49 6.76 -1.69
C LYS A 24 8.92 7.68 -0.53
N ALA A 25 9.39 7.11 0.58
CA ALA A 25 9.94 7.88 1.68
C ALA A 25 11.22 8.63 1.26
N LYS A 26 12.09 7.97 0.49
CA LYS A 26 13.34 8.55 -0.02
C LYS A 26 13.07 9.69 -1.01
N SER A 27 12.09 9.55 -1.92
CA SER A 27 11.73 10.61 -2.88
C SER A 27 11.21 11.87 -2.18
N ASN A 28 10.36 11.70 -1.16
CA ASN A 28 9.81 12.82 -0.41
C ASN A 28 10.88 13.53 0.43
N ALA A 29 11.81 12.77 1.02
CA ALA A 29 12.93 13.32 1.77
C ALA A 29 13.88 14.15 0.89
N SER A 30 14.12 13.74 -0.37
CA SER A 30 14.91 14.54 -1.33
C SER A 30 14.23 15.85 -1.75
N ILE A 31 12.90 15.83 -1.89
CA ILE A 31 12.11 17.02 -2.23
C ILE A 31 12.17 18.04 -1.08
N GLN A 32 11.98 17.59 0.17
CA GLN A 32 12.07 18.45 1.35
C GLN A 32 13.45 19.10 1.53
N LYS A 33 14.53 18.37 1.29
CA LYS A 33 15.90 18.92 1.34
C LYS A 33 16.15 19.99 0.27
N THR A 34 15.50 19.88 -0.87
CA THR A 34 15.62 20.86 -1.97
C THR A 34 14.80 22.12 -1.65
N LEU A 35 13.60 21.95 -1.10
CA LEU A 35 12.76 23.04 -0.58
C LEU A 35 13.47 23.83 0.52
N GLN A 36 14.09 23.14 1.49
CA GLN A 36 14.84 23.79 2.56
C GLN A 36 15.98 24.66 2.00
N LYS A 37 16.75 24.13 1.05
CA LYS A 37 17.83 24.89 0.38
C LYS A 37 17.31 26.05 -0.48
N ALA A 38 16.11 25.95 -1.05
CA ALA A 38 15.50 27.02 -1.84
C ALA A 38 15.00 28.17 -0.94
N ILE A 39 14.42 27.83 0.23
CA ILE A 39 13.99 28.78 1.25
C ILE A 39 15.20 29.52 1.86
N GLU A 40 16.28 28.80 2.19
CA GLU A 40 17.53 29.38 2.71
C GLU A 40 18.19 30.38 1.74
N LYS A 41 17.93 30.24 0.43
CA LYS A 41 18.44 31.14 -0.61
C LYS A 41 17.54 32.36 -0.87
N GLY A 42 16.44 32.51 -0.14
CA GLY A 42 15.55 33.68 -0.24
C GLY A 42 14.75 33.74 -1.56
N VAL A 43 14.58 32.62 -2.25
CA VAL A 43 13.75 32.56 -3.46
C VAL A 43 12.28 32.65 -3.04
N GLU A 44 11.54 33.64 -3.54
CA GLU A 44 10.07 33.68 -3.40
C GLU A 44 9.47 32.46 -4.12
N LEU A 45 9.14 31.44 -3.36
CA LEU A 45 8.52 30.23 -3.89
C LEU A 45 7.07 30.54 -4.25
N SER A 46 6.80 30.86 -5.52
CA SER A 46 5.43 30.93 -6.02
C SER A 46 4.73 29.56 -5.85
N PRO A 47 3.42 29.52 -5.54
CA PRO A 47 2.67 28.28 -5.30
C PRO A 47 2.77 27.26 -6.46
N GLU A 48 2.96 27.75 -7.68
CA GLU A 48 3.11 26.93 -8.90
C GLU A 48 4.40 26.12 -8.90
N THR A 49 5.49 26.66 -8.35
CA THR A 49 6.80 26.00 -8.30
C THR A 49 6.80 24.86 -7.26
N VAL A 50 6.07 25.01 -6.16
CA VAL A 50 5.90 23.96 -5.13
C VAL A 50 5.12 22.76 -5.69
N LYS A 51 4.10 23.01 -6.51
CA LYS A 51 3.36 21.98 -7.23
C LYS A 51 4.22 21.26 -8.28
N ALA A 52 5.07 22.01 -9.00
CA ALA A 52 6.00 21.46 -9.99
C ALA A 52 7.11 20.59 -9.39
N MET A 53 7.49 20.82 -8.12
CA MET A 53 8.52 20.05 -7.40
C MET A 53 8.05 18.68 -6.89
N GLY A 54 6.84 18.24 -7.24
CA GLY A 54 6.40 16.87 -6.96
C GLY A 54 5.84 16.67 -5.56
N VAL A 55 5.36 17.73 -4.90
CA VAL A 55 4.39 17.58 -3.80
C VAL A 55 3.09 17.08 -4.44
N GLN A 56 3.06 15.78 -4.77
CA GLN A 56 1.86 15.11 -5.21
C GLN A 56 0.94 15.02 -4.01
N GLU A 57 -0.15 15.79 -4.04
CA GLU A 57 -1.31 15.49 -3.22
C GLU A 57 -1.66 14.02 -3.46
N ARG A 58 -1.83 13.25 -2.39
CA ARG A 58 -2.23 11.84 -2.50
C ARG A 58 -3.52 11.81 -3.32
N SER A 59 -3.43 11.30 -4.55
CA SER A 59 -4.58 11.31 -5.43
C SER A 59 -5.60 10.29 -4.90
N PRO A 60 -6.91 10.59 -4.92
CA PRO A 60 -7.95 9.63 -4.56
C PRO A 60 -7.85 8.31 -5.35
N GLN A 61 -7.24 8.38 -6.54
CA GLN A 61 -6.99 7.23 -7.42
C GLN A 61 -5.83 6.35 -6.95
N SER A 62 -4.88 6.90 -6.21
CA SER A 62 -3.84 6.14 -5.50
C SER A 62 -4.44 5.26 -4.40
N ASP A 63 -5.43 5.78 -3.67
CA ASP A 63 -6.09 5.07 -2.58
C ASP A 63 -6.99 3.94 -3.12
N LEU A 64 -7.72 4.20 -4.22
CA LEU A 64 -8.49 3.16 -4.92
C LEU A 64 -7.61 2.00 -5.37
N ARG A 65 -6.47 2.30 -6.00
CA ARG A 65 -5.52 1.27 -6.47
C ARG A 65 -4.95 0.48 -5.29
N SER A 66 -4.55 1.17 -4.23
CA SER A 66 -4.00 0.53 -3.04
C SER A 66 -5.04 -0.35 -2.35
N GLY A 67 -6.29 0.10 -2.27
CA GLY A 67 -7.41 -0.67 -1.75
C GLY A 67 -7.65 -1.94 -2.53
N LEU A 68 -7.71 -1.85 -3.86
CA LEU A 68 -7.93 -3.01 -4.73
C LEU A 68 -6.78 -4.03 -4.64
N ILE A 69 -5.54 -3.57 -4.60
CA ILE A 69 -4.36 -4.44 -4.43
C ILE A 69 -4.46 -5.23 -3.11
N LEU A 70 -4.84 -4.57 -2.02
CA LEU A 70 -4.94 -5.22 -0.72
C LEU A 70 -6.08 -6.23 -0.62
N ILE A 71 -7.22 -5.96 -1.28
CA ILE A 71 -8.29 -6.96 -1.43
C ILE A 71 -7.81 -8.17 -2.22
N ALA A 72 -7.08 -7.95 -3.32
CA ALA A 72 -6.54 -9.04 -4.13
C ALA A 72 -5.53 -9.90 -3.34
N VAL A 73 -4.68 -9.27 -2.52
CA VAL A 73 -3.75 -9.98 -1.63
C VAL A 73 -4.51 -10.81 -0.60
N ALA A 74 -5.55 -10.27 0.03
CA ALA A 74 -6.38 -11.00 0.98
C ALA A 74 -7.04 -12.23 0.34
N PHE A 75 -7.63 -12.06 -0.85
CA PHE A 75 -8.20 -13.18 -1.61
C PHE A 75 -7.14 -14.22 -1.97
N GLY A 76 -5.96 -13.80 -2.41
CA GLY A 76 -4.85 -14.69 -2.72
C GLY A 76 -4.41 -15.53 -1.53
N LEU A 77 -4.33 -14.93 -0.33
CA LEU A 77 -4.01 -15.64 0.90
C LEU A 77 -5.09 -16.66 1.31
N ILE A 78 -6.37 -16.32 1.15
CA ILE A 78 -7.47 -17.26 1.42
C ILE A 78 -7.39 -18.46 0.47
N VAL A 79 -7.27 -18.21 -0.84
CA VAL A 79 -7.15 -19.28 -1.85
C VAL A 79 -5.93 -20.15 -1.58
N LEU A 80 -4.79 -19.53 -1.25
CA LEU A 80 -3.58 -20.26 -0.90
C LEU A 80 -3.81 -21.16 0.33
N GLY A 81 -4.48 -20.65 1.37
CA GLY A 81 -4.86 -21.42 2.55
C GLY A 81 -5.69 -22.65 2.21
N PHE A 82 -6.69 -22.53 1.34
CA PHE A 82 -7.46 -23.67 0.85
C PHE A 82 -6.60 -24.67 0.08
N THR A 83 -5.77 -24.20 -0.86
CA THR A 83 -4.93 -25.11 -1.66
C THR A 83 -3.93 -25.90 -0.82
N ILE A 84 -3.30 -25.27 0.17
CA ILE A 84 -2.36 -25.94 1.08
C ILE A 84 -3.11 -26.83 2.07
N GLY A 85 -4.25 -26.36 2.60
CA GLY A 85 -5.06 -27.11 3.55
C GLY A 85 -5.59 -28.42 2.98
N GLU A 86 -6.08 -28.41 1.73
CA GLU A 86 -6.51 -29.61 1.01
C GLU A 86 -5.34 -30.54 0.70
N ALA A 87 -4.21 -30.01 0.24
CA ALA A 87 -3.02 -30.81 -0.09
C ALA A 87 -2.38 -31.48 1.15
N GLY A 88 -2.50 -30.86 2.32
CA GLY A 88 -1.94 -31.36 3.59
C GLY A 88 -2.96 -32.01 4.53
N GLU A 89 -4.21 -32.18 4.09
CA GLU A 89 -5.34 -32.67 4.92
C GLU A 89 -5.48 -31.91 6.27
N SER A 90 -5.23 -30.60 6.27
CA SER A 90 -5.13 -29.80 7.49
C SER A 90 -5.96 -28.51 7.39
N THR A 91 -7.14 -28.52 8.02
CA THR A 91 -8.06 -27.36 8.04
C THR A 91 -7.50 -26.16 8.81
N GLU A 92 -6.57 -26.39 9.75
CA GLU A 92 -5.94 -25.33 10.54
C GLU A 92 -5.22 -24.30 9.66
N ILE A 93 -4.59 -24.74 8.56
CA ILE A 93 -3.90 -23.86 7.61
C ILE A 93 -4.88 -22.88 6.96
N VAL A 94 -6.10 -23.32 6.66
CA VAL A 94 -7.14 -22.45 6.09
C VAL A 94 -7.47 -21.31 7.05
N PHE A 95 -7.65 -21.61 8.35
CA PHE A 95 -7.97 -20.60 9.36
C PHE A 95 -6.81 -19.63 9.59
N ILE A 96 -5.57 -20.11 9.66
CA ILE A 96 -4.40 -19.25 9.86
C ILE A 96 -4.23 -18.31 8.66
N MET A 97 -4.38 -18.81 7.44
CA MET A 97 -4.28 -17.99 6.22
C MET A 97 -5.45 -17.00 6.10
N ALA A 98 -6.67 -17.41 6.43
CA ALA A 98 -7.83 -16.50 6.46
C ALA A 98 -7.66 -15.39 7.51
N GLY A 99 -7.17 -15.72 8.72
CA GLY A 99 -6.83 -14.74 9.74
C GLY A 99 -5.75 -13.75 9.29
N SER A 100 -4.72 -14.25 8.61
CA SER A 100 -3.65 -13.43 8.03
C SER A 100 -4.15 -12.54 6.89
N ALA A 101 -5.11 -13.02 6.09
CA ALA A 101 -5.76 -12.29 5.01
C ALA A 101 -6.67 -11.17 5.50
N ALA A 102 -7.23 -11.29 6.71
CA ALA A 102 -8.15 -10.31 7.26
C ALA A 102 -7.51 -8.92 7.38
N ILE A 103 -6.22 -8.85 7.76
CA ILE A 103 -5.50 -7.58 7.92
C ILE A 103 -5.46 -6.79 6.60
N PRO A 104 -4.84 -7.28 5.50
CA PRO A 104 -4.87 -6.57 4.24
C PRO A 104 -6.30 -6.43 3.69
N GLY A 105 -7.19 -7.40 3.93
CA GLY A 105 -8.59 -7.34 3.50
C GLY A 105 -9.33 -6.13 4.07
N PHE A 106 -9.29 -5.93 5.39
CA PHE A 106 -9.93 -4.79 6.04
C PHE A 106 -9.29 -3.45 5.66
N ILE A 107 -7.96 -3.40 5.51
CA ILE A 107 -7.28 -2.18 5.02
C ILE A 107 -7.74 -1.87 3.58
N GLY A 108 -7.86 -2.89 2.74
CA GLY A 108 -8.38 -2.78 1.38
C GLY A 108 -9.80 -2.21 1.37
N VAL A 109 -10.71 -2.78 2.18
CA VAL A 109 -12.08 -2.30 2.33
C VAL A 109 -12.10 -0.84 2.80
N ALA A 110 -11.31 -0.48 3.82
CA ALA A 110 -11.25 0.87 4.34
C ALA A 110 -10.81 1.89 3.27
N LEU A 111 -9.79 1.57 2.48
CA LEU A 111 -9.32 2.44 1.38
C LEU A 111 -10.37 2.59 0.28
N LEU A 112 -11.06 1.51 -0.07
CA LEU A 112 -12.16 1.56 -1.05
C LEU A 112 -13.33 2.40 -0.53
N LEU A 113 -13.76 2.21 0.72
CA LEU A 113 -14.81 3.00 1.35
C LEU A 113 -14.45 4.48 1.39
N MET A 114 -13.23 4.82 1.82
CA MET A 114 -12.77 6.21 1.81
C MET A 114 -12.81 6.82 0.40
N HIS A 115 -12.42 6.07 -0.63
CA HIS A 115 -12.53 6.55 -2.01
C HIS A 115 -13.97 6.88 -2.41
N PHE A 116 -14.92 6.00 -2.10
CA PHE A 116 -16.34 6.23 -2.42
C PHE A 116 -16.93 7.40 -1.64
N PHE A 117 -16.56 7.57 -0.36
CA PHE A 117 -17.01 8.71 0.44
C PHE A 117 -16.40 10.04 -0.06
N MET A 118 -15.09 10.08 -0.32
CA MET A 118 -14.42 11.27 -0.85
C MET A 118 -14.91 11.67 -2.25
N LYS A 119 -15.38 10.71 -3.07
CA LYS A 119 -16.02 11.01 -4.36
C LYS A 119 -17.38 11.68 -4.18
N LYS A 120 -18.13 11.33 -3.13
CA LYS A 120 -19.49 11.84 -2.87
C LYS A 120 -19.49 13.30 -2.38
N ASP A 121 -18.39 13.75 -1.77
CA ASP A 121 -18.27 15.12 -1.22
C ASP A 121 -17.75 16.16 -2.23
N LYS A 122 -17.45 15.76 -3.48
CA LYS A 122 -17.23 16.72 -4.56
C LYS A 122 -18.58 17.02 -5.23
N PRO A 123 -19.20 18.20 -4.98
CA PRO A 123 -20.32 18.62 -5.82
C PRO A 123 -19.80 18.66 -7.27
N GLU A 124 -20.52 18.00 -8.16
CA GLU A 124 -20.29 18.10 -9.60
C GLU A 124 -20.43 19.58 -9.97
N GLY A 125 -19.29 20.23 -10.23
CA GLY A 125 -19.16 21.61 -10.67
C GLY A 125 -18.40 21.65 -11.98
#